data_AF-A0A2V3VN70-F1
#
_entry.id   AF-A0A2V3VN70-F1
#
_cell.length_a   1.000
_cell.length_b   1.000
_cell.length_c   1.000
_cell.angle_alpha   90.00
_cell.angle_beta   90.00
_cell.angle_gamma   90.00
#
_symmetry.space_group_name_H-M   'P 1'
#
loop_
_entity.id
_entity.type
_entity.pdbx_description
1 polymer ?
#
loop_
_entity_poly.entity_id
_entity_poly.type
_entity_poly.pdbx_seq_one_letter_code
_entity_poly.pdbx_strand_id
1 'polypeptide(L)'
;MSAHVEIKQLTSIEQLNELVKIEKAVWQMPTIPVHQTFTAMNNGGVILGAYTSGKMVGFLYSFAGFNKEKPYICSHMLGILPPYRKSGLGIEMKKKQAKIAKKMGYEMITWTFDPLESKNAYINLHKLGACGAHYKENHYGDLNDQLNQGLPTDRIQIEWDLITTTRKRTHVLDPEKLLLVMEEESPVYRTHCTDDLQKSDVWFVEIPNDFQSLKREQIELAKKWRFESRNVFQALFAAGFIAIDFISEQSNKSYYVFSMGV
;
A
#
# COMPACT_ATOMS: atom_id res chain seq x y z
N MET A 1 29.02 3.45 -5.09
CA MET A 1 28.37 4.65 -5.70
C MET A 1 27.00 4.22 -6.18
N SER A 2 25.93 4.80 -5.65
CA SER A 2 24.58 4.51 -6.16
C SER A 2 24.49 4.98 -7.60
N ALA A 3 24.16 4.11 -8.54
CA ALA A 3 23.97 4.50 -9.93
C ALA A 3 22.85 5.54 -10.00
N HIS A 4 23.07 6.65 -10.72
CA HIS A 4 22.08 7.71 -10.87
C HIS A 4 20.82 7.15 -11.56
N VAL A 5 19.69 7.12 -10.86
CA VAL A 5 18.41 6.67 -11.42
C VAL A 5 17.61 7.88 -11.89
N GLU A 6 17.19 7.85 -13.15
CA GLU A 6 16.35 8.89 -13.75
C GLU A 6 14.90 8.41 -13.87
N ILE A 7 13.94 9.18 -13.34
CA ILE A 7 12.51 8.84 -13.38
C ILE A 7 11.79 9.74 -14.40
N LYS A 8 11.26 9.12 -15.47
CA LYS A 8 10.58 9.79 -16.58
C LYS A 8 9.13 9.37 -16.67
N GLN A 9 8.29 10.28 -17.16
CA GLN A 9 6.96 9.92 -17.65
C GLN A 9 7.12 9.23 -19.01
N LEU A 10 6.41 8.12 -19.19
CA LEU A 10 6.35 7.41 -20.46
C LEU A 10 5.28 8.07 -21.33
N THR A 11 5.57 8.22 -22.62
CA THR A 11 4.72 8.94 -23.58
C THR A 11 4.62 8.24 -24.94
N SER A 12 5.29 7.09 -25.12
CA SER A 12 5.30 6.37 -26.40
C SER A 12 5.05 4.87 -26.24
N ILE A 13 4.62 4.22 -27.33
CA ILE A 13 4.35 2.77 -27.36
C ILE A 13 5.66 1.98 -27.15
N GLU A 14 6.78 2.45 -27.68
CA GLU A 14 8.10 1.82 -27.52
C GLU A 14 8.48 1.73 -26.05
N GLN A 15 8.26 2.81 -25.30
CA GLN A 15 8.52 2.83 -23.86
C GLN A 15 7.57 1.92 -23.08
N LEU A 16 6.31 1.81 -23.48
CA LEU A 16 5.37 0.86 -22.88
C LEU A 16 5.76 -0.60 -23.16
N ASN A 17 6.33 -0.88 -24.33
CA ASN A 17 6.90 -2.20 -24.62
C ASN A 17 8.11 -2.52 -23.73
N GLU A 18 8.92 -1.53 -23.33
CA GLU A 18 9.96 -1.71 -22.31
C GLU A 18 9.36 -2.02 -20.94
N LEU A 19 8.30 -1.30 -20.55
CA LEU A 19 7.58 -1.50 -19.30
C LEU A 19 7.09 -2.95 -19.16
N VAL A 20 6.49 -3.52 -20.21
CA VAL A 20 6.00 -4.91 -20.21
C VAL A 20 7.12 -5.92 -19.90
N LYS A 21 8.36 -5.66 -20.35
CA LYS A 21 9.51 -6.53 -20.02
C LYS A 21 9.80 -6.51 -18.51
N ILE A 22 9.71 -5.34 -17.88
CA ILE A 22 9.91 -5.19 -16.44
C ILE A 22 8.73 -5.79 -15.66
N GLU A 23 7.50 -5.57 -16.11
CA GLU A 23 6.29 -6.16 -15.53
C GLU A 23 6.39 -7.69 -15.47
N LYS A 24 6.72 -8.32 -16.60
CA LYS A 24 6.90 -9.77 -16.67
C LYS A 24 8.00 -10.27 -15.72
N ALA A 25 9.12 -9.56 -15.63
CA ALA A 25 10.24 -9.92 -14.76
C ALA A 25 9.90 -9.77 -13.26
N VAL A 26 9.04 -8.82 -12.90
CA VAL A 26 8.68 -8.55 -11.50
C VAL A 26 7.56 -9.48 -11.01
N TRP A 27 6.50 -9.64 -11.80
CA TRP A 27 5.26 -10.27 -11.34
C TRP A 27 5.07 -11.72 -11.80
N GLN A 28 5.80 -12.17 -12.82
CA GLN A 28 5.72 -13.55 -13.35
C GLN A 28 4.28 -14.00 -13.70
N MET A 29 3.42 -13.06 -14.08
CA MET A 29 2.02 -13.28 -14.44
C MET A 29 1.71 -12.63 -15.81
N PRO A 30 0.53 -12.88 -16.42
CA PRO A 30 0.12 -12.20 -17.64
C PRO A 30 0.19 -10.68 -17.47
N THR A 31 0.82 -10.01 -18.43
CA THR A 31 1.01 -8.55 -18.40
C THR A 31 -0.21 -7.83 -18.94
N ILE A 32 -0.41 -6.58 -18.50
CA ILE A 32 -1.46 -5.73 -19.08
C ILE A 32 -1.16 -5.49 -20.57
N PRO A 33 -2.13 -5.69 -21.49
CA PRO A 33 -1.94 -5.40 -22.90
C PRO A 33 -1.48 -3.96 -23.14
N VAL A 34 -0.50 -3.76 -24.02
CA VAL A 34 0.09 -2.44 -24.29
C VAL A 34 -0.95 -1.44 -24.80
N HIS A 35 -1.94 -1.89 -25.60
CA HIS A 35 -3.01 -1.00 -26.06
C HIS A 35 -3.85 -0.45 -24.90
N GLN A 36 -4.02 -1.22 -23.81
CA GLN A 36 -4.76 -0.80 -22.63
C GLN A 36 -3.97 0.23 -21.82
N THR A 37 -2.68 -0.03 -21.58
CA THR A 37 -1.81 0.93 -20.88
C THR A 37 -1.64 2.22 -21.67
N PHE A 38 -1.53 2.12 -23.01
CA PHE A 38 -1.52 3.27 -23.90
C PHE A 38 -2.84 4.06 -23.85
N THR A 39 -3.99 3.39 -23.82
CA THR A 39 -5.29 4.05 -23.68
C THR A 39 -5.37 4.79 -22.34
N ALA A 40 -4.97 4.16 -21.23
CA ALA A 40 -4.93 4.81 -19.92
C ALA A 40 -4.00 6.03 -19.90
N MET A 41 -2.81 5.93 -20.50
CA MET A 41 -1.85 7.03 -20.62
C MET A 41 -2.46 8.28 -21.28
N ASN A 42 -3.25 8.08 -22.34
CA ASN A 42 -3.88 9.17 -23.09
C ASN A 42 -5.18 9.70 -22.44
N ASN A 43 -5.71 9.02 -21.43
CA ASN A 43 -6.97 9.36 -20.76
C ASN A 43 -6.75 9.73 -19.29
N GLY A 44 -5.66 10.44 -19.00
CA GLY A 44 -5.39 11.00 -17.68
C GLY A 44 -4.59 10.10 -16.73
N GLY A 45 -4.10 8.94 -17.20
CA GLY A 45 -3.18 8.09 -16.44
C GLY A 45 -1.76 8.65 -16.34
N VAL A 46 -1.06 8.28 -15.27
CA VAL A 46 0.36 8.62 -15.07
C VAL A 46 1.17 7.33 -15.13
N ILE A 47 2.05 7.23 -16.13
CA ILE A 47 2.92 6.07 -16.32
C ILE A 47 4.36 6.53 -16.25
N LEU A 48 5.17 5.89 -15.40
CA LEU A 48 6.57 6.26 -15.18
C LEU A 48 7.49 5.09 -15.45
N GLY A 49 8.68 5.38 -15.97
CA GLY A 49 9.82 4.47 -16.02
C GLY A 49 10.98 5.03 -15.19
N ALA A 50 11.66 4.17 -14.45
CA ALA A 50 12.92 4.45 -13.79
C ALA A 50 14.06 3.84 -14.60
N TYR A 51 15.10 4.63 -14.89
CA TYR A 51 16.19 4.25 -15.80
C TYR A 51 17.56 4.36 -15.13
N THR A 52 18.43 3.39 -15.38
CA THR A 52 19.87 3.47 -15.08
C THR A 52 20.65 3.12 -16.33
N SER A 53 21.64 3.94 -16.68
CA SER A 53 22.49 3.72 -17.87
C SER A 53 21.68 3.40 -19.15
N GLY A 54 20.56 4.11 -19.34
CA GLY A 54 19.66 3.93 -20.49
C GLY A 54 18.73 2.71 -20.43
N LYS A 55 18.75 1.89 -19.37
CA LYS A 55 17.89 0.71 -19.23
C LYS A 55 16.82 0.94 -18.17
N MET A 56 15.57 0.58 -18.48
CA MET A 56 14.48 0.60 -17.50
C MET A 56 14.73 -0.45 -16.41
N VAL A 57 14.58 -0.05 -15.14
CA VAL A 57 14.77 -0.90 -13.95
C VAL A 57 13.56 -0.93 -13.03
N GLY A 58 12.58 -0.07 -13.30
CA GLY A 58 11.31 -0.06 -12.62
C GLY A 58 10.27 0.72 -13.41
N PHE A 59 9.00 0.45 -13.10
CA PHE A 59 7.87 1.13 -13.71
C PHE A 59 6.80 1.42 -12.67
N LEU A 60 5.99 2.44 -12.95
CA LEU A 60 4.76 2.72 -12.26
C LEU A 60 3.65 2.88 -13.29
N TYR A 61 2.54 2.18 -13.09
CA TYR A 61 1.35 2.29 -13.94
C TYR A 61 0.16 2.75 -13.09
N SER A 62 -0.53 3.78 -13.60
CA SER A 62 -1.74 4.32 -12.98
C SER A 62 -2.69 4.89 -14.03
N PHE A 63 -3.98 4.92 -13.71
CA PHE A 63 -5.04 5.37 -14.60
C PHE A 63 -5.99 6.33 -13.86
N ALA A 64 -6.77 7.11 -14.62
CA ALA A 64 -7.76 8.01 -14.05
C ALA A 64 -8.96 7.23 -13.50
N GLY A 65 -9.38 7.56 -12.28
CA GLY A 65 -10.62 7.11 -11.67
C GLY A 65 -11.53 8.29 -11.37
N PHE A 66 -12.81 8.00 -11.09
CA PHE A 66 -13.80 8.99 -10.72
C PHE A 66 -14.70 8.44 -9.62
N ASN A 67 -14.81 9.17 -8.50
CA ASN A 67 -15.56 8.71 -7.33
C ASN A 67 -17.00 9.27 -7.29
N LYS A 68 -17.54 9.71 -8.42
CA LYS A 68 -18.81 10.45 -8.59
C LYS A 68 -18.77 11.94 -8.26
N GLU A 69 -17.71 12.42 -7.62
CA GLU A 69 -17.56 13.83 -7.26
C GLU A 69 -16.33 14.46 -7.92
N LYS A 70 -15.18 13.80 -7.83
CA LYS A 70 -13.90 14.31 -8.34
C LYS A 70 -13.06 13.23 -9.01
N PRO A 71 -12.25 13.61 -10.01
CA PRO A 71 -11.29 12.72 -10.61
C PRO A 71 -10.12 12.46 -9.65
N TYR A 72 -9.55 11.26 -9.70
CA TYR A 72 -8.37 10.86 -8.92
C TYR A 72 -7.46 9.94 -9.75
N ILE A 73 -6.22 9.74 -9.31
CA ILE A 73 -5.33 8.73 -9.91
C ILE A 73 -5.44 7.41 -9.15
N CYS A 74 -5.84 6.34 -9.83
CA CYS A 74 -5.73 4.98 -9.33
C CYS A 74 -4.33 4.42 -9.63
N SER A 75 -3.47 4.35 -8.62
CA SER A 75 -2.10 3.82 -8.74
C SER A 75 -2.10 2.30 -8.67
N HIS A 76 -2.15 1.65 -9.83
CA HIS A 76 -2.36 0.21 -9.92
C HIS A 76 -1.11 -0.62 -9.64
N MET A 77 0.03 -0.32 -10.28
CA MET A 77 1.24 -1.15 -10.19
C MET A 77 2.49 -0.31 -9.98
N LEU A 78 3.40 -0.82 -9.15
CA LEU A 78 4.77 -0.34 -9.00
C LEU A 78 5.68 -1.57 -8.98
N GLY A 79 6.46 -1.74 -10.04
CA GLY A 79 7.38 -2.87 -10.18
C GLY A 79 8.82 -2.37 -10.26
N ILE A 80 9.71 -2.96 -9.46
CA ILE A 80 11.15 -2.64 -9.46
C ILE A 80 11.93 -3.95 -9.52
N LEU A 81 12.92 -4.02 -10.41
CA LEU A 81 13.80 -5.19 -10.55
C LEU A 81 14.55 -5.45 -9.23
N PRO A 82 14.76 -6.73 -8.83
CA PRO A 82 15.33 -7.08 -7.53
C PRO A 82 16.61 -6.33 -7.12
N PRO A 83 17.62 -6.14 -8.01
CA PRO A 83 18.86 -5.44 -7.65
C PRO A 83 18.68 -3.96 -7.26
N TYR A 84 17.55 -3.35 -7.65
CA TYR A 84 17.26 -1.93 -7.42
C TYR A 84 16.23 -1.71 -6.31
N ARG A 85 15.74 -2.78 -5.68
CA ARG A 85 14.85 -2.70 -4.51
C ARG A 85 15.62 -2.18 -3.29
N LYS A 86 14.90 -1.64 -2.30
CA LYS A 86 15.46 -1.09 -1.04
C LYS A 86 16.39 0.13 -1.19
N SER A 87 16.51 0.70 -2.40
CA SER A 87 17.28 1.93 -2.68
C SER A 87 16.52 3.23 -2.35
N GLY A 88 15.25 3.13 -1.95
CA GLY A 88 14.33 4.27 -1.85
C GLY A 88 13.59 4.60 -3.17
N LEU A 89 13.96 3.96 -4.28
CA LEU A 89 13.41 4.24 -5.61
C LEU A 89 11.87 4.20 -5.68
N GLY A 90 11.22 3.24 -5.00
CA GLY A 90 9.75 3.17 -4.99
C GLY A 90 9.08 4.41 -4.39
N ILE A 91 9.68 4.98 -3.34
CA ILE A 91 9.22 6.22 -2.71
C ILE A 91 9.43 7.39 -3.67
N GLU A 92 10.58 7.45 -4.34
CA GLU A 92 10.88 8.51 -5.31
C GLU A 92 9.92 8.47 -6.51
N MET A 93 9.60 7.27 -7.02
CA MET A 93 8.63 7.10 -8.10
C MET A 93 7.23 7.53 -7.68
N LYS A 94 6.78 7.19 -6.47
CA LYS A 94 5.50 7.66 -5.91
C LYS A 94 5.46 9.18 -5.75
N LYS A 95 6.53 9.80 -5.26
CA LYS A 95 6.64 11.26 -5.16
C LYS A 95 6.62 11.94 -6.55
N LYS A 96 7.28 11.34 -7.54
CA LYS A 96 7.23 11.82 -8.93
C LYS A 96 5.82 11.70 -9.52
N GLN A 97 5.12 10.59 -9.25
CA GLN A 97 3.72 10.40 -9.62
C GLN A 97 2.84 11.49 -9.02
N ALA A 98 2.95 11.73 -7.70
CA ALA A 98 2.23 12.81 -7.01
C ALA A 98 2.50 14.19 -7.63
N LYS A 99 3.77 14.51 -7.93
CA LYS A 99 4.15 15.78 -8.57
C LYS A 99 3.50 15.96 -9.95
N ILE A 100 3.43 14.89 -10.75
CA ILE A 100 2.80 14.94 -12.08
C ILE A 100 1.27 15.01 -11.94
N ALA A 101 0.67 14.17 -11.10
CA ALA A 101 -0.77 14.17 -10.85
C ALA A 101 -1.27 15.55 -10.39
N LYS A 102 -0.57 16.18 -9.44
CA LYS A 102 -0.89 17.54 -8.97
C LYS A 102 -0.82 18.57 -10.11
N LYS A 103 0.17 18.47 -11.01
CA LYS A 103 0.27 19.36 -12.19
C LYS A 103 -0.86 19.13 -13.19
N MET A 104 -1.39 17.92 -13.27
CA MET A 104 -2.55 17.58 -14.11
C MET A 104 -3.89 17.99 -13.49
N GLY A 105 -3.89 18.54 -12.27
CA GLY A 105 -5.11 18.97 -11.57
C GLY A 105 -5.74 17.92 -10.66
N TYR A 106 -5.09 16.76 -10.45
CA TYR A 106 -5.58 15.78 -9.48
C TYR A 106 -5.24 16.20 -8.06
N GLU A 107 -6.21 16.05 -7.16
CA GLU A 107 -6.04 16.29 -5.73
C GLU A 107 -5.74 15.01 -4.95
N MET A 108 -5.96 13.83 -5.55
CA MET A 108 -5.94 12.55 -4.84
C MET A 108 -5.28 11.45 -5.68
N ILE A 109 -4.48 10.61 -5.01
CA ILE A 109 -4.03 9.32 -5.53
C ILE A 109 -4.50 8.22 -4.58
N THR A 110 -5.09 7.16 -5.13
CA THR A 110 -5.51 5.99 -4.35
C THR A 110 -4.86 4.70 -4.85
N TRP A 111 -4.64 3.74 -3.95
CA TRP A 111 -4.24 2.37 -4.28
C TRP A 111 -4.56 1.43 -3.14
N THR A 112 -4.54 0.13 -3.42
CA THR A 112 -4.71 -0.91 -2.41
C THR A 112 -3.39 -1.61 -2.11
N PHE A 113 -3.22 -2.09 -0.88
CA PHE A 113 -2.15 -3.03 -0.53
C PHE A 113 -2.66 -4.04 0.50
N ASP A 114 -1.94 -5.15 0.66
CA ASP A 114 -2.26 -6.14 1.68
C ASP A 114 -1.98 -5.58 3.08
N PRO A 115 -2.97 -5.55 4.01
CA PRO A 115 -2.81 -4.94 5.31
C PRO A 115 -1.73 -5.58 6.19
N LEU A 116 -1.34 -6.83 5.94
CA LEU A 116 -0.30 -7.52 6.71
C LEU A 116 1.12 -7.30 6.14
N GLU A 117 1.25 -6.58 5.02
CA GLU A 117 2.55 -6.16 4.48
C GLU A 117 3.09 -4.92 5.22
N SER A 118 3.73 -5.14 6.36
CA SER A 118 4.31 -4.09 7.23
C SER A 118 5.16 -3.05 6.48
N LYS A 119 6.00 -3.48 5.54
CA LYS A 119 6.85 -2.59 4.74
C LYS A 119 6.03 -1.65 3.85
N ASN A 120 4.93 -2.15 3.29
CA ASN A 120 4.02 -1.33 2.48
C ASN A 120 3.26 -0.35 3.37
N ALA A 121 2.79 -0.79 4.54
CA ALA A 121 2.14 0.07 5.52
C ALA A 121 3.06 1.22 5.95
N TYR A 122 4.31 0.92 6.31
CA TYR A 122 5.32 1.91 6.67
C TYR A 122 5.60 2.91 5.54
N ILE A 123 5.76 2.43 4.30
CA ILE A 123 5.97 3.32 3.16
C ILE A 123 4.76 4.22 2.93
N ASN A 124 3.55 3.65 2.89
CA ASN A 124 2.33 4.37 2.53
C ASN A 124 1.93 5.39 3.61
N LEU A 125 1.89 4.98 4.87
CA LEU A 125 1.36 5.78 5.98
C LEU A 125 2.43 6.70 6.58
N HIS A 126 3.61 6.16 6.86
CA HIS A 126 4.66 6.90 7.56
C HIS A 126 5.55 7.71 6.61
N LYS A 127 6.07 7.10 5.52
CA LYS A 127 7.01 7.79 4.60
C LYS A 127 6.34 8.71 3.59
N LEU A 128 5.20 8.30 3.01
CA LEU A 128 4.46 9.11 2.05
C LEU A 128 3.45 10.03 2.73
N GLY A 129 2.97 9.65 3.92
CA GLY A 129 1.99 10.43 4.67
C GLY A 129 0.55 10.21 4.21
N ALA A 130 0.27 9.23 3.36
CA ALA A 130 -1.09 8.88 2.97
C ALA A 130 -1.88 8.32 4.16
N CYS A 131 -3.20 8.19 4.02
CA CYS A 131 -4.05 7.53 5.02
C CYS A 131 -4.70 6.26 4.46
N GLY A 132 -4.97 5.28 5.31
CA GLY A 132 -5.84 4.15 4.99
C GLY A 132 -7.27 4.54 5.27
N ALA A 133 -8.14 4.46 4.26
CA ALA A 133 -9.52 4.95 4.33
C ALA A 133 -10.55 3.82 4.40
N HIS A 134 -10.29 2.68 3.76
CA HIS A 134 -11.26 1.58 3.68
C HIS A 134 -10.60 0.21 3.71
N TYR A 135 -11.31 -0.74 4.31
CA TYR A 135 -10.99 -2.15 4.19
C TYR A 135 -11.82 -2.81 3.09
N LYS A 136 -11.18 -3.66 2.29
CA LYS A 136 -11.82 -4.45 1.23
C LYS A 136 -11.52 -5.92 1.47
N GLU A 137 -12.54 -6.64 1.89
CA GLU A 137 -12.48 -8.08 2.07
C GLU A 137 -12.34 -8.79 0.73
N ASN A 138 -11.41 -9.75 0.64
CA ASN A 138 -11.14 -10.61 -0.50
C ASN A 138 -11.20 -9.87 -1.86
N HIS A 139 -10.56 -8.70 -1.93
CA HIS A 139 -10.83 -7.69 -2.94
C HIS A 139 -10.65 -8.18 -4.39
N TYR A 140 -9.70 -9.09 -4.60
CA TYR A 140 -9.35 -9.64 -5.90
C TYR A 140 -9.79 -11.09 -6.07
N GLY A 141 -10.51 -11.66 -5.10
CA GLY A 141 -10.89 -13.07 -5.09
C GLY A 141 -9.68 -14.00 -5.05
N ASP A 142 -9.80 -15.15 -5.70
CA ASP A 142 -8.75 -16.17 -5.78
C ASP A 142 -7.65 -15.75 -6.77
N LEU A 143 -6.52 -15.31 -6.23
CA LEU A 143 -5.31 -15.03 -7.00
C LEU A 143 -4.30 -16.18 -6.85
N ASN A 144 -3.95 -16.80 -7.98
CA ASN A 144 -2.93 -17.85 -8.06
C ASN A 144 -1.51 -17.28 -8.20
N ASP A 145 -1.17 -16.26 -7.41
CA ASP A 145 0.18 -15.69 -7.37
C ASP A 145 0.89 -16.01 -6.04
N GLN A 146 2.23 -15.97 -6.05
CA GLN A 146 3.06 -16.32 -4.89
C GLN A 146 2.74 -15.48 -3.65
N LEU A 147 2.32 -14.23 -3.83
CA LEU A 147 2.06 -13.29 -2.74
C LEU A 147 0.74 -13.63 -2.04
N ASN A 148 -0.29 -14.04 -2.79
CA ASN A 148 -1.66 -14.21 -2.30
C ASN A 148 -2.09 -15.67 -2.07
N GLN A 149 -1.34 -16.66 -2.56
CA GLN A 149 -1.69 -18.08 -2.47
C GLN A 149 -2.13 -18.54 -1.06
N GLY A 150 -3.32 -19.13 -0.94
CA GLY A 150 -3.79 -19.76 0.30
C GLY A 150 -4.41 -18.83 1.35
N LEU A 151 -4.61 -17.54 1.03
CA LEU A 151 -5.29 -16.57 1.90
C LEU A 151 -6.20 -15.64 1.10
N PRO A 152 -7.33 -15.17 1.68
CA PRO A 152 -8.18 -14.14 1.05
C PRO A 152 -7.40 -12.87 0.71
N THR A 153 -7.72 -12.23 -0.42
CA THR A 153 -6.99 -11.06 -0.94
C THR A 153 -7.45 -9.74 -0.30
N ASP A 154 -7.47 -9.70 1.03
CA ASP A 154 -7.87 -8.51 1.76
C ASP A 154 -6.95 -7.33 1.48
N ARG A 155 -7.53 -6.13 1.42
CA ARG A 155 -6.81 -4.90 1.10
C ARG A 155 -7.24 -3.74 1.99
N ILE A 156 -6.27 -2.90 2.33
CA ILE A 156 -6.56 -1.52 2.74
C ILE A 156 -6.42 -0.63 1.51
N GLN A 157 -7.45 0.17 1.23
CA GLN A 157 -7.38 1.27 0.28
C GLN A 157 -6.74 2.47 0.96
N ILE A 158 -5.62 2.91 0.40
CA ILE A 158 -4.91 4.13 0.75
C ILE A 158 -5.47 5.28 -0.08
N GLU A 159 -5.55 6.44 0.55
CA GLU A 159 -5.85 7.73 -0.07
C GLU A 159 -4.73 8.71 0.28
N TRP A 160 -4.14 9.28 -0.76
CA TRP A 160 -3.06 10.26 -0.64
C TRP A 160 -3.51 11.60 -1.20
N ASP A 161 -3.98 12.45 -0.29
CA ASP A 161 -4.36 13.82 -0.58
C ASP A 161 -3.12 14.66 -0.94
N LEU A 162 -3.08 15.24 -2.13
CA LEU A 162 -1.95 16.01 -2.66
C LEU A 162 -2.01 17.50 -2.29
N ILE A 163 -3.08 17.94 -1.63
CA ILE A 163 -3.35 19.32 -1.23
C ILE A 163 -3.04 19.51 0.25
N THR A 164 -3.57 18.63 1.12
CA THR A 164 -3.58 18.82 2.57
C THR A 164 -2.56 17.97 3.34
N THR A 165 -1.89 17.01 2.69
CA THR A 165 -0.95 16.11 3.38
C THR A 165 0.34 16.83 3.80
N THR A 166 0.33 17.39 5.02
CA THR A 166 1.52 17.91 5.72
C THR A 166 1.58 17.43 7.17
N ARG A 167 1.20 16.18 7.43
CA ARG A 167 1.15 15.66 8.80
C ARG A 167 2.53 15.24 9.29
N LYS A 168 2.93 15.75 10.45
CA LYS A 168 4.05 15.20 11.22
C LYS A 168 3.56 13.91 11.88
N ARG A 169 4.26 12.81 11.59
CA ARG A 169 4.00 11.47 12.09
C ARG A 169 4.82 11.25 13.36
N THR A 170 4.22 11.56 14.52
CA THR A 170 4.92 11.59 15.83
C THR A 170 4.26 10.70 16.87
N HIS A 171 3.46 9.72 16.44
CA HIS A 171 2.78 8.84 17.39
C HIS A 171 3.78 7.90 18.06
N VAL A 172 3.62 7.76 19.37
CA VAL A 172 4.34 6.80 20.21
C VAL A 172 3.34 5.73 20.62
N LEU A 173 3.77 4.47 20.62
CA LEU A 173 2.93 3.35 21.00
C LEU A 173 2.38 3.55 22.41
N ASP A 174 1.07 3.39 22.56
CA ASP A 174 0.39 3.33 23.86
C ASP A 174 -0.13 1.90 24.06
N PRO A 175 0.50 1.09 24.94
CA PRO A 175 0.11 -0.30 25.17
C PRO A 175 -1.31 -0.48 25.71
N GLU A 176 -1.90 0.54 26.35
CA GLU A 176 -3.27 0.49 26.85
C GLU A 176 -4.30 0.64 25.72
N LYS A 177 -3.86 1.15 24.56
CA LYS A 177 -4.69 1.38 23.37
C LYS A 177 -4.41 0.37 22.26
N LEU A 178 -3.93 -0.81 22.62
CA LEU A 178 -3.59 -1.87 21.68
C LEU A 178 -4.79 -2.79 21.49
N LEU A 179 -5.35 -2.78 20.29
CA LEU A 179 -6.53 -3.57 19.94
C LEU A 179 -6.16 -5.00 19.55
N LEU A 180 -5.15 -5.17 18.73
CA LEU A 180 -4.69 -6.49 18.29
C LEU A 180 -3.26 -6.70 18.74
N VAL A 181 -2.97 -7.84 19.35
CA VAL A 181 -1.66 -8.20 19.89
C VAL A 181 -1.37 -9.69 19.66
N MET A 182 -0.10 -10.08 19.67
CA MET A 182 0.29 -11.48 19.82
C MET A 182 0.28 -11.91 21.30
N GLU A 183 -0.55 -12.88 21.67
CA GLU A 183 -0.62 -13.50 23.00
C GLU A 183 -0.62 -15.03 22.87
N GLU A 184 0.17 -15.73 23.69
CA GLU A 184 0.21 -17.20 23.74
C GLU A 184 0.23 -17.87 22.34
N GLU A 185 1.04 -17.32 21.43
CA GLU A 185 1.22 -17.81 20.04
C GLU A 185 0.01 -17.61 19.09
N SER A 186 -0.93 -16.74 19.46
CA SER A 186 -2.06 -16.37 18.61
C SER A 186 -2.26 -14.85 18.59
N PRO A 187 -2.68 -14.26 17.46
CA PRO A 187 -3.24 -12.92 17.49
C PRO A 187 -4.55 -12.93 18.29
N VAL A 188 -4.71 -11.95 19.17
CA VAL A 188 -5.88 -11.77 20.03
C VAL A 188 -6.39 -10.35 19.89
N TYR A 189 -7.66 -10.22 19.50
CA TYR A 189 -8.38 -8.95 19.53
C TYR A 189 -8.84 -8.66 20.97
N ARG A 190 -8.23 -7.67 21.62
CA ARG A 190 -8.41 -7.34 23.04
C ARG A 190 -9.70 -6.62 23.41
N THR A 191 -10.54 -6.19 22.45
CA THR A 191 -11.77 -5.46 22.81
C THR A 191 -12.88 -6.41 23.21
N HIS A 192 -13.63 -6.02 24.24
CA HIS A 192 -14.81 -6.75 24.68
C HIS A 192 -16.11 -6.22 24.06
N CYS A 193 -16.13 -5.06 23.37
CA CYS A 193 -17.24 -4.65 22.51
C CYS A 193 -16.89 -3.46 21.59
N THR A 194 -17.70 -3.22 20.54
CA THR A 194 -17.59 -2.02 19.68
C THR A 194 -17.71 -0.70 20.44
N ASP A 195 -18.40 -0.69 21.58
CA ASP A 195 -18.56 0.48 22.45
C ASP A 195 -17.23 0.96 23.06
N ASP A 196 -16.24 0.07 23.16
CA ASP A 196 -14.91 0.43 23.65
C ASP A 196 -14.17 1.36 22.69
N LEU A 197 -14.45 1.30 21.38
CA LEU A 197 -13.74 2.13 20.39
C LEU A 197 -14.00 3.62 20.59
N GLN A 198 -15.13 4.00 21.21
CA GLN A 198 -15.45 5.39 21.53
C GLN A 198 -14.65 5.95 22.72
N LYS A 199 -13.91 5.10 23.45
CA LYS A 199 -13.14 5.50 24.65
C LYS A 199 -11.83 6.21 24.32
N SER A 200 -11.39 6.17 23.06
CA SER A 200 -10.15 6.80 22.62
C SER A 200 -10.27 7.25 21.16
N ASP A 201 -9.72 8.43 20.86
CA ASP A 201 -9.61 8.90 19.48
C ASP A 201 -8.45 8.26 18.72
N VAL A 202 -7.59 7.48 19.40
CA VAL A 202 -6.43 6.81 18.79
C VAL A 202 -6.35 5.35 19.26
N TRP A 203 -6.08 4.44 18.32
CA TRP A 203 -5.89 3.02 18.58
C TRP A 203 -4.69 2.45 17.81
N PHE A 204 -4.12 1.38 18.34
CA PHE A 204 -2.99 0.66 17.76
C PHE A 204 -3.37 -0.77 17.40
N VAL A 205 -2.87 -1.26 16.27
CA VAL A 205 -3.09 -2.64 15.80
C VAL A 205 -1.74 -3.26 15.46
N GLU A 206 -1.31 -4.25 16.25
CA GLU A 206 -0.10 -5.03 15.94
C GLU A 206 -0.30 -5.84 14.66
N ILE A 207 0.75 -5.96 13.85
CA ILE A 207 0.86 -6.93 12.77
C ILE A 207 2.26 -7.56 12.74
N PRO A 208 2.43 -8.75 12.12
CA PRO A 208 3.73 -9.36 11.95
C PRO A 208 4.68 -8.50 11.11
N ASN A 209 5.96 -8.41 11.50
CA ASN A 209 6.96 -7.70 10.71
C ASN A 209 7.26 -8.36 9.37
N ASP A 210 7.21 -9.69 9.29
CA ASP A 210 7.44 -10.45 8.07
C ASP A 210 6.33 -11.48 7.84
N PHE A 211 5.19 -10.98 7.39
CA PHE A 211 4.02 -11.82 7.10
C PHE A 211 4.30 -12.88 6.01
N GLN A 212 5.19 -12.60 5.07
CA GLN A 212 5.54 -13.55 4.00
C GLN A 212 6.32 -14.75 4.54
N SER A 213 7.25 -14.54 5.46
CA SER A 213 7.94 -15.64 6.15
C SER A 213 6.98 -16.45 7.03
N LEU A 214 6.11 -15.77 7.79
CA LEU A 214 5.06 -16.43 8.57
C LEU A 214 4.15 -17.31 7.70
N LYS A 215 3.73 -16.79 6.54
CA LYS A 215 2.89 -17.53 5.59
C LYS A 215 3.55 -18.81 5.07
N ARG A 216 4.87 -18.79 4.83
CA ARG A 216 5.62 -19.97 4.35
C ARG A 216 5.85 -21.01 5.46
N GLU A 217 6.10 -20.55 6.68
CA GLU A 217 6.54 -21.40 7.78
C GLU A 217 5.38 -21.89 8.66
N GLN A 218 4.34 -21.06 8.82
CA GLN A 218 3.24 -21.28 9.77
C GLN A 218 1.90 -20.77 9.19
N ILE A 219 1.41 -21.43 8.15
CA ILE A 219 0.21 -20.98 7.41
C ILE A 219 -1.04 -20.84 8.29
N GLU A 220 -1.22 -21.70 9.29
CA GLU A 220 -2.37 -21.62 10.19
C GLU A 220 -2.31 -20.37 11.08
N LEU A 221 -1.13 -19.99 11.56
CA LEU A 221 -0.93 -18.74 12.28
C LEU A 221 -1.14 -17.53 11.34
N ALA A 222 -0.67 -17.61 10.09
CA ALA A 222 -0.93 -16.57 9.09
C ALA A 222 -2.43 -16.38 8.80
N LYS A 223 -3.21 -17.47 8.77
CA LYS A 223 -4.68 -17.41 8.66
C LYS A 223 -5.30 -16.72 9.86
N LYS A 224 -4.90 -17.07 11.10
CA LYS A 224 -5.39 -16.39 12.30
C LYS A 224 -5.12 -14.88 12.23
N TRP A 225 -3.91 -14.48 11.84
CA TRP A 225 -3.59 -13.06 11.64
C TRP A 225 -4.47 -12.39 10.59
N ARG A 226 -4.74 -13.06 9.46
CA ARG A 226 -5.64 -12.56 8.42
C ARG A 226 -7.04 -12.28 8.97
N PHE A 227 -7.64 -13.24 9.66
CA PHE A 227 -9.01 -13.12 10.14
C PHE A 227 -9.16 -12.17 11.33
N GLU A 228 -8.25 -12.24 12.31
CA GLU A 228 -8.32 -11.33 13.45
C GLU A 228 -8.07 -9.88 13.03
N SER A 229 -7.04 -9.62 12.21
CA SER A 229 -6.79 -8.27 11.71
C SER A 229 -7.95 -7.75 10.85
N ARG A 230 -8.59 -8.60 10.04
CA ARG A 230 -9.82 -8.26 9.31
C ARG A 230 -10.90 -7.72 10.26
N ASN A 231 -11.20 -8.46 11.31
CA ASN A 231 -12.23 -8.09 12.28
C ASN A 231 -11.93 -6.73 12.90
N VAL A 232 -10.69 -6.51 13.35
CA VAL A 232 -10.27 -5.24 13.96
C VAL A 232 -10.33 -4.08 12.96
N PHE A 233 -9.79 -4.26 11.76
CA PHE A 233 -9.79 -3.21 10.75
C PHE A 233 -11.21 -2.85 10.32
N GLN A 234 -12.08 -3.83 10.04
CA GLN A 234 -13.47 -3.57 9.68
C GLN A 234 -14.21 -2.82 10.79
N ALA A 235 -14.01 -3.20 12.06
CA ALA A 235 -14.61 -2.49 13.20
C ALA A 235 -14.13 -1.03 13.28
N LEU A 236 -12.83 -0.78 13.16
CA LEU A 236 -12.25 0.57 13.16
C LEU A 236 -12.79 1.44 12.03
N PHE A 237 -12.77 0.94 10.79
CA PHE A 237 -13.26 1.71 9.64
C PHE A 237 -14.78 1.94 9.71
N ALA A 238 -15.56 0.98 10.21
CA ALA A 238 -17.00 1.15 10.43
C ALA A 238 -17.30 2.21 11.51
N ALA A 239 -16.43 2.32 12.52
CA ALA A 239 -16.49 3.36 13.55
C ALA A 239 -15.94 4.73 13.08
N GLY A 240 -15.47 4.86 11.84
CA GLY A 240 -14.98 6.12 11.27
C GLY A 240 -13.51 6.43 11.53
N PHE A 241 -12.75 5.49 12.10
CA PHE A 241 -11.30 5.64 12.21
C PHE A 241 -10.65 5.48 10.84
N ILE A 242 -9.54 6.19 10.64
CA ILE A 242 -8.66 5.98 9.48
C ILE A 242 -7.24 5.65 9.95
N ALA A 243 -6.53 4.84 9.16
CA ALA A 243 -5.13 4.54 9.44
C ALA A 243 -4.28 5.75 9.05
N ILE A 244 -3.58 6.35 10.01
CA ILE A 244 -2.85 7.61 9.79
C ILE A 244 -1.34 7.46 9.87
N ASP A 245 -0.83 6.43 10.52
CA ASP A 245 0.61 6.23 10.68
C ASP A 245 0.94 4.75 10.84
N PHE A 246 2.22 4.44 10.82
CA PHE A 246 2.73 3.10 11.04
C PHE A 246 4.05 3.15 11.78
N ILE A 247 4.11 2.49 12.93
CA ILE A 247 5.27 2.39 13.79
C ILE A 247 5.94 1.05 13.52
N SER A 248 7.22 1.07 13.15
CA SER A 248 8.03 -0.14 13.00
C SER A 248 9.09 -0.14 14.09
N GLU A 249 8.99 -1.07 15.04
CA GLU A 249 9.98 -1.21 16.10
C GLU A 249 11.09 -2.19 15.70
N GLN A 250 12.28 -2.00 16.30
CA GLN A 250 13.40 -2.93 16.13
C GLN A 250 13.11 -4.33 16.74
N SER A 251 12.06 -4.44 17.57
CA SER A 251 11.64 -5.60 18.37
C SER A 251 10.86 -6.69 17.59
N ASN A 252 10.92 -6.71 16.26
CA ASN A 252 10.13 -7.61 15.40
C ASN A 252 8.60 -7.39 15.40
N LYS A 253 8.10 -6.30 16.00
CA LYS A 253 6.69 -5.90 15.96
C LYS A 253 6.48 -4.60 15.19
N SER A 254 5.33 -4.48 14.55
CA SER A 254 4.90 -3.25 13.90
C SER A 254 3.44 -2.97 14.21
N TYR A 255 3.11 -1.69 14.27
CA TYR A 255 1.82 -1.22 14.72
C TYR A 255 1.25 -0.22 13.74
N TYR A 256 0.03 -0.45 13.28
CA TYR A 256 -0.77 0.62 12.69
C TYR A 256 -1.20 1.59 13.77
N VAL A 257 -1.33 2.87 13.38
CA VAL A 257 -1.98 3.89 14.20
C VAL A 257 -3.24 4.34 13.49
N PHE A 258 -4.37 4.17 14.16
CA PHE A 258 -5.69 4.63 13.72
C PHE A 258 -6.10 5.84 14.53
N SER A 259 -6.77 6.79 13.88
CA SER A 259 -7.33 7.97 14.55
C SER A 259 -8.73 8.30 14.04
N MET A 260 -9.60 8.76 14.94
CA MET A 260 -10.81 9.51 14.62
C MET A 260 -10.44 10.95 14.27
N GLY A 261 -11.10 11.53 13.27
CA GLY A 261 -10.93 12.95 12.91
C GLY A 261 -9.58 13.26 12.26
N VAL A 262 -9.62 13.58 10.97
CA VAL A 262 -8.47 14.01 10.18
C VAL A 262 -8.79 15.35 9.57
#